data_AF-R5U615-F1
#
_entry.id   AF-R5U615-F1
#
_cell.length_a   1.000
_cell.length_b   1.000
_cell.length_c   1.000
_cell.angle_alpha   90.00
_cell.angle_beta   90.00
_cell.angle_gamma   90.00
#
_symmetry.space_group_name_H-M   'P 1'
#
loop_
_entity.id
_entity.type
_entity.pdbx_description
1 polymer ?
#
loop_
_entity_poly.entity_id
_entity_poly.type
_entity_poly.pdbx_seq_one_letter_code
_entity_poly.pdbx_strand_id
1 'polypeptide(L)'
;MAAFLPDALSLRGEMSWCSEEEWIDYPFDILRISPLHAKYAEQLTHRDYLGTILGLGIERAKIGDILVDGTDAVVFVHRTLQSFLMEELTRVRHTQVLVKEISREDFQYEPKYEEIRGTVASVRLDSLLSLAFSASRTKLSGLIEGAKVFVNGKLITTNSYQLKENDVISVRGYGKFRYNGTGAKTKKNRIYVSVYKYI
;
A
#
# COMPACT_ATOMS: atom_id res chain seq x y z
N MET A 1 11.56 -1.13 4.22
CA MET A 1 10.70 0.07 4.14
C MET A 1 9.47 -0.36 3.37
N ALA A 2 8.30 -0.33 4.00
CA ALA A 2 7.09 -1.05 3.55
C ALA A 2 6.68 -0.64 2.13
N ALA A 3 6.85 -1.56 1.18
CA ALA A 3 6.02 -1.59 -0.01
C ALA A 3 4.70 -2.20 0.46
N PHE A 4 3.64 -1.38 0.43
CA PHE A 4 2.29 -1.74 0.84
C PHE A 4 1.41 -1.65 -0.40
N LEU A 5 0.70 -2.72 -0.71
CA LEU A 5 0.01 -3.10 -1.95
C LEU A 5 0.76 -4.28 -2.56
N PRO A 6 0.26 -5.51 -2.36
CA PRO A 6 0.75 -6.65 -3.09
C PRO A 6 0.60 -6.36 -4.58
N ASP A 7 1.63 -6.62 -5.38
CA ASP A 7 1.47 -6.77 -6.83
C ASP A 7 0.36 -7.78 -7.17
N ALA A 8 0.04 -8.69 -6.23
CA ALA A 8 -1.08 -9.62 -6.33
C ALA A 8 -2.48 -8.95 -6.30
N LEU A 9 -2.64 -7.77 -5.70
CA LEU A 9 -3.92 -7.04 -5.67
C LEU A 9 -4.00 -5.94 -6.73
N SER A 10 -2.87 -5.42 -7.22
CA SER A 10 -2.87 -4.46 -8.35
C SER A 10 -3.38 -5.08 -9.65
N LEU A 11 -3.37 -6.41 -9.77
CA LEU A 11 -3.89 -7.12 -10.95
C LEU A 11 -5.41 -7.15 -11.06
N ARG A 12 -6.18 -6.72 -10.04
CA ARG A 12 -7.64 -6.58 -10.19
C ARG A 12 -8.05 -5.48 -11.17
N GLY A 13 -7.15 -4.53 -11.48
CA GLY A 13 -7.49 -3.34 -12.28
C GLY A 13 -7.14 -3.39 -13.78
N GLU A 14 -6.32 -4.34 -14.25
CA GLU A 14 -5.79 -4.34 -15.63
C GLU A 14 -6.23 -5.53 -16.49
N MET A 15 -7.12 -6.40 -16.01
CA MET A 15 -7.53 -7.59 -16.76
C MET A 15 -8.89 -7.42 -17.45
N SER A 16 -9.01 -6.46 -18.37
CA SER A 16 -10.20 -6.36 -19.25
C SER A 16 -10.02 -7.09 -20.60
N TRP A 17 -8.99 -7.94 -20.75
CA TRP A 17 -8.66 -8.60 -22.02
C TRP A 17 -8.25 -10.08 -21.92
N CYS A 18 -8.50 -10.76 -20.79
CA CYS A 18 -8.37 -12.22 -20.73
C CYS A 18 -9.74 -12.84 -20.50
N SER A 19 -10.28 -13.41 -21.58
CA SER A 19 -11.30 -14.45 -21.52
C SER A 19 -10.74 -15.69 -20.82
N GLU A 20 -11.56 -16.27 -19.94
CA GLU A 20 -11.37 -17.52 -19.18
C GLU A 20 -10.45 -17.42 -17.94
N GLU A 21 -11.05 -17.77 -16.80
CA GLU A 21 -10.48 -17.69 -15.46
C GLU A 21 -9.33 -18.69 -15.27
N GLU A 22 -8.11 -18.33 -15.70
CA GLU A 22 -6.90 -18.98 -15.19
C GLU A 22 -6.56 -18.41 -13.81
N TRP A 23 -7.07 -19.08 -12.77
CA TRP A 23 -6.67 -18.83 -11.39
C TRP A 23 -5.20 -19.22 -11.27
N ILE A 24 -4.30 -18.25 -11.37
CA ILE A 24 -2.90 -18.45 -11.01
C ILE A 24 -2.90 -18.93 -9.54
N ASP A 25 -2.54 -20.20 -9.32
CA ASP A 25 -2.36 -20.76 -7.98
C ASP A 25 -1.15 -20.08 -7.34
N TYR A 26 -1.41 -18.91 -6.75
CA TYR A 26 -0.41 -18.22 -5.98
C TYR A 26 -0.12 -19.01 -4.70
N PRO A 27 1.16 -19.25 -4.36
CA PRO A 27 1.57 -20.11 -3.25
C PRO A 27 1.42 -19.42 -1.88
N PHE A 28 0.43 -18.55 -1.72
CA PHE A 28 0.15 -17.83 -0.50
C PHE A 28 -1.30 -17.97 -0.05
N ASP A 29 -1.46 -17.97 1.27
CA ASP A 29 -2.74 -17.94 1.96
C ASP A 29 -2.86 -16.66 2.79
N ILE A 30 -4.10 -16.35 3.16
CA ILE A 30 -4.47 -15.14 3.88
C ILE A 30 -4.87 -15.54 5.29
N LEU A 31 -4.17 -15.00 6.30
CA LEU A 31 -4.47 -15.26 7.70
C LEU A 31 -4.95 -13.97 8.38
N ARG A 32 -6.11 -14.03 9.05
CA ARG A 32 -6.56 -13.03 10.01
C ARG A 32 -5.92 -13.29 11.35
N ILE A 33 -5.41 -12.25 11.98
CA ILE A 33 -4.94 -12.24 13.35
C ILE A 33 -5.85 -11.30 14.13
N SER A 34 -6.61 -11.84 15.08
CA SER A 34 -7.55 -11.08 15.89
C SER A 34 -7.28 -11.26 17.38
N PRO A 35 -7.44 -10.21 18.21
CA PRO A 35 -7.25 -10.36 19.65
C PRO A 35 -8.36 -11.23 20.24
N LEU A 36 -8.00 -12.12 21.17
CA LEU A 36 -9.00 -12.91 21.91
C LEU A 36 -9.92 -12.01 22.76
N HIS A 37 -9.39 -10.90 23.25
CA HIS A 37 -10.11 -9.95 24.08
C HIS A 37 -9.93 -8.52 23.56
N ALA A 38 -10.76 -8.11 22.59
CA ALA A 38 -10.68 -6.81 21.93
C ALA A 38 -10.67 -5.62 22.90
N LYS A 39 -11.37 -5.70 24.04
CA LYS A 39 -11.41 -4.63 25.06
C LYS A 39 -10.05 -4.33 25.69
N TYR A 40 -9.16 -5.32 25.76
CA TYR A 40 -7.82 -5.19 26.37
C TYR A 40 -6.71 -5.23 25.32
N ALA A 41 -7.08 -5.24 24.03
CA ALA A 41 -6.12 -5.31 22.94
C ALA A 41 -5.36 -3.99 22.81
N GLU A 42 -4.05 -4.08 22.70
CA GLU A 42 -3.20 -2.93 22.39
C GLU A 42 -3.40 -2.53 20.92
N GLN A 43 -3.17 -1.24 20.62
CA GLN A 43 -3.04 -0.78 19.24
C GLN A 43 -1.68 -1.23 18.71
N LEU A 44 -1.67 -2.36 18.01
CA LEU A 44 -0.47 -2.97 17.47
C LEU A 44 -0.13 -2.35 16.11
N THR A 45 1.16 -2.22 15.83
CA THR A 45 1.65 -1.74 14.53
C THR A 45 2.10 -2.90 13.67
N HIS A 46 2.26 -2.65 12.36
CA HIS A 46 2.87 -3.61 11.43
C HIS A 46 4.20 -4.18 11.96
N ARG A 47 5.02 -3.34 12.62
CA ARG A 47 6.32 -3.78 13.17
C ARG A 47 6.16 -4.81 14.28
N ASP A 48 5.06 -4.76 15.02
CA ASP A 48 4.82 -5.66 16.15
C ASP A 48 4.43 -7.05 15.66
N TYR A 49 3.52 -7.12 14.68
CA TYR A 49 3.19 -8.37 14.01
C TYR A 49 4.40 -8.97 13.30
N LEU A 50 5.11 -8.17 12.49
CA LEU A 50 6.28 -8.66 11.77
C LEU A 50 7.37 -9.16 12.73
N GLY A 51 7.68 -8.40 13.77
CA GLY A 51 8.70 -8.78 14.75
C GLY A 51 8.35 -10.08 15.47
N THR A 52 7.08 -10.26 15.83
CA THR A 52 6.60 -11.49 16.48
C THR A 52 6.70 -12.69 15.55
N ILE A 53 6.22 -12.56 14.30
CA ILE A 53 6.28 -13.64 13.30
C ILE A 53 7.74 -14.04 13.01
N LEU A 54 8.64 -13.07 12.85
CA LEU A 54 10.07 -13.35 12.67
C LEU A 54 10.70 -14.00 13.92
N GLY A 55 10.20 -13.65 15.11
CA GLY A 55 10.61 -14.27 16.38
C GLY A 55 10.29 -15.77 16.47
N LEU A 56 9.31 -16.26 15.70
CA LEU A 56 9.02 -17.70 15.56
C LEU A 56 10.03 -18.43 14.66
N GLY A 57 11.06 -17.74 14.15
CA GLY A 57 12.07 -18.32 13.25
C GLY A 57 11.65 -18.38 11.79
N ILE A 58 10.55 -17.70 11.41
CA ILE A 58 10.09 -17.63 10.03
C ILE A 58 10.96 -16.66 9.22
N GLU A 59 11.37 -17.09 8.04
CA GLU A 59 12.10 -16.23 7.10
C GLU A 59 11.22 -15.12 6.53
N ARG A 60 11.74 -13.88 6.48
CA ARG A 60 11.02 -12.72 5.91
C ARG A 60 10.53 -12.94 4.48
N ALA A 61 11.23 -13.77 3.69
CA ALA A 61 10.88 -14.07 2.30
C ALA A 61 9.57 -14.87 2.16
N LYS A 62 9.16 -15.59 3.21
CA LYS A 62 7.92 -16.40 3.24
C LYS A 62 6.72 -15.62 3.79
N ILE A 63 6.94 -14.37 4.20
CA ILE A 63 5.93 -13.45 4.70
C ILE A 63 5.69 -12.40 3.62
N GLY A 64 4.45 -12.20 3.23
CA GLY A 64 4.03 -11.13 2.33
C GLY A 64 3.75 -9.83 3.08
N ASP A 65 2.63 -9.21 2.71
CA ASP A 65 2.17 -7.99 3.34
C ASP A 65 1.45 -8.26 4.66
N ILE A 66 1.48 -7.27 5.55
CA ILE A 66 0.72 -7.28 6.81
C ILE A 66 -0.15 -6.03 6.84
N LEU A 67 -1.45 -6.20 6.72
CA LEU A 67 -2.44 -5.14 6.78
C LEU A 67 -2.95 -5.05 8.21
N VAL A 68 -2.75 -3.91 8.86
CA VAL A 68 -3.28 -3.69 10.21
C VAL A 68 -4.54 -2.84 10.10
N ASP A 69 -5.64 -3.30 10.68
CA ASP A 69 -6.91 -2.59 10.74
C ASP A 69 -7.40 -2.53 12.19
N GLY A 70 -7.14 -1.40 12.85
CA GLY A 70 -7.38 -1.25 14.28
C GLY A 70 -6.58 -2.26 15.10
N THR A 71 -7.28 -3.13 15.84
CA THR A 71 -6.67 -4.18 16.67
C THR A 71 -6.53 -5.52 15.94
N ASP A 72 -7.07 -5.64 14.74
CA ASP A 72 -6.93 -6.81 13.88
C ASP A 72 -5.78 -6.61 12.88
N ALA A 73 -5.27 -7.72 12.35
CA ALA A 73 -4.39 -7.69 11.21
C ALA A 73 -4.69 -8.84 10.23
N VAL A 74 -4.31 -8.64 8.98
CA VAL A 74 -4.28 -9.67 7.95
C VAL A 74 -2.85 -9.82 7.47
N VAL A 75 -2.37 -11.05 7.39
CA VAL A 75 -1.04 -11.35 6.86
C VAL A 75 -1.14 -12.33 5.70
N PHE A 76 -0.38 -12.04 4.65
CA PHE A 76 -0.18 -12.95 3.53
C PHE A 76 1.04 -13.80 3.81
N VAL A 77 0.94 -15.12 3.72
CA VAL A 77 2.05 -16.03 4.03
C VAL A 77 2.13 -17.15 3.04
N HIS A 78 3.32 -17.70 2.85
CA HIS A 78 3.49 -18.90 2.06
C HIS A 78 2.66 -20.06 2.64
N ARG A 79 1.97 -20.83 1.78
CA ARG A 79 1.01 -21.89 2.19
C ARG A 79 1.58 -22.88 3.20
N THR A 80 2.86 -23.20 3.09
CA THR A 80 3.55 -24.11 4.02
C THR A 80 3.60 -23.61 5.48
N LEU A 81 3.38 -22.31 5.72
CA LEU A 81 3.41 -21.70 7.06
C LEU A 81 2.03 -21.54 7.68
N GLN A 82 0.97 -21.82 6.93
CA GLN A 82 -0.42 -21.60 7.35
C GLN A 82 -0.71 -22.27 8.69
N SER A 83 -0.60 -23.60 8.76
CA SER A 83 -0.89 -24.38 9.97
C SER A 83 0.01 -24.00 11.13
N PHE A 84 1.31 -23.81 10.86
CA PHE A 84 2.29 -23.41 11.88
C PHE A 84 1.92 -22.07 12.53
N LEU A 85 1.55 -21.06 11.74
CA LEU A 85 1.14 -19.77 12.28
C LEU A 85 -0.19 -19.83 13.00
N MET A 86 -1.12 -20.69 12.56
CA MET A 86 -2.39 -20.88 13.24
C MET A 86 -2.23 -21.49 14.64
N GLU A 87 -1.22 -22.34 14.83
CA GLU A 87 -0.94 -23.01 16.10
C GLU A 87 -0.02 -22.18 17.01
N GLU A 88 1.07 -21.63 16.46
CA GLU A 88 2.15 -21.05 17.28
C GLU A 88 1.97 -19.54 17.54
N LEU A 89 1.31 -18.79 16.65
CA LEU A 89 1.13 -17.35 16.83
C LEU A 89 -0.04 -17.06 17.78
N THR A 90 0.19 -17.29 19.07
CA THR A 90 -0.83 -17.13 20.13
C THR A 90 -0.80 -15.76 20.81
N ARG A 91 0.27 -14.99 20.63
CA ARG A 91 0.47 -13.70 21.30
C ARG A 91 1.34 -12.76 20.48
N VAL A 92 0.91 -11.51 20.36
CA VAL A 92 1.68 -10.40 19.79
C VAL A 92 1.90 -9.35 20.88
N ARG A 93 3.16 -9.07 21.23
CA ARG A 93 3.53 -8.30 22.44
C ARG A 93 2.87 -8.83 23.72
N HIS A 94 1.88 -8.14 24.29
CA HIS A 94 1.12 -8.59 25.47
C HIS A 94 -0.33 -8.97 25.14
N THR A 95 -0.74 -8.87 23.88
CA THR A 95 -2.08 -9.19 23.43
C THR A 95 -2.14 -10.65 22.97
N GLN A 96 -3.01 -11.45 23.59
CA GLN A 96 -3.31 -12.78 23.09
C GLN A 96 -4.15 -12.68 21.82
N VAL A 97 -3.76 -13.45 20.80
CA VAL A 97 -4.39 -13.41 19.48
C VAL A 97 -4.82 -14.81 19.05
N LEU A 98 -5.80 -14.84 18.16
CA LEU A 98 -6.26 -16.02 17.45
C LEU A 98 -6.01 -15.80 15.96
N VAL A 99 -5.43 -16.80 15.32
CA VAL A 99 -5.15 -16.78 13.89
C VAL A 99 -6.14 -17.69 13.18
N LYS A 100 -6.75 -17.20 12.11
CA LYS A 100 -7.68 -17.96 11.26
C LYS A 100 -7.37 -17.73 9.80
N GLU A 101 -7.49 -18.77 9.00
CA GLU A 101 -7.52 -18.63 7.55
C GLU A 101 -8.76 -17.84 7.09
N ILE A 102 -8.58 -17.02 6.07
CA ILE A 102 -9.66 -16.34 5.36
C ILE A 102 -9.60 -16.74 3.89
N SER A 103 -10.75 -16.98 3.27
CA SER A 103 -10.82 -17.17 1.82
C SER A 103 -10.44 -15.88 1.09
N ARG A 104 -9.99 -16.01 -0.16
CA ARG A 104 -9.69 -14.86 -1.02
C ARG A 104 -10.93 -14.07 -1.41
N GLU A 105 -12.09 -14.73 -1.40
CA GLU A 105 -13.39 -14.14 -1.71
C GLU A 105 -13.89 -13.25 -0.57
N ASP A 106 -13.67 -13.68 0.68
CA ASP A 106 -14.07 -12.93 1.88
C ASP A 106 -13.10 -11.79 2.20
N PHE A 107 -11.87 -11.84 1.66
CA PHE A 107 -10.89 -10.79 1.85
C PHE A 107 -11.19 -9.59 0.93
N GLN A 108 -11.79 -8.54 1.51
CA GLN A 108 -11.98 -7.25 0.86
C GLN A 108 -11.08 -6.19 1.51
N TYR A 109 -10.21 -5.59 0.72
CA TYR A 109 -9.43 -4.43 1.13
C TYR A 109 -9.71 -3.27 0.19
N GLU A 110 -10.33 -2.23 0.74
CA GLU A 110 -10.47 -0.95 0.06
C GLU A 110 -9.43 0.02 0.65
N PRO A 111 -8.40 0.41 -0.12
CA PRO A 111 -7.46 1.41 0.32
C PRO A 111 -8.23 2.70 0.66
N LYS A 112 -8.03 3.24 1.87
CA LYS A 112 -8.58 4.54 2.22
C LYS A 112 -7.74 5.62 1.54
N TYR A 113 -8.41 6.61 0.96
CA TYR A 113 -7.75 7.74 0.33
C TYR A 113 -8.43 9.06 0.66
N GLU A 114 -7.61 10.09 0.77
CA GLU A 114 -8.03 11.49 0.80
C GLU A 114 -7.96 12.06 -0.61
N GLU A 115 -9.08 12.61 -1.10
CA GLU A 115 -9.06 13.34 -2.37
C GLU A 115 -8.55 14.77 -2.16
N ILE A 116 -7.42 15.08 -2.78
CA ILE A 116 -6.84 16.43 -2.79
C ILE A 116 -7.02 17.02 -4.18
N ARG A 117 -7.66 18.18 -4.24
CA ARG A 117 -7.89 18.93 -5.49
C ARG A 117 -7.08 20.22 -5.50
N GLY A 118 -6.56 20.59 -6.66
CA GLY A 118 -5.81 21.83 -6.82
C GLY A 118 -5.69 22.29 -8.26
N THR A 119 -4.92 23.36 -8.47
CA THR A 119 -4.56 23.82 -9.81
C THR A 119 -3.06 23.82 -9.99
N VAL A 120 -2.60 23.25 -11.10
CA VAL A 120 -1.17 23.21 -11.48
C VAL A 120 -0.96 23.94 -12.80
N ALA A 121 0.26 24.43 -13.03
CA ALA A 121 0.62 25.05 -14.32
C ALA A 121 0.78 24.00 -15.44
N SER A 122 1.21 22.79 -15.09
CA SER A 122 1.37 21.64 -15.99
C SER A 122 1.33 20.33 -15.20
N VAL A 123 1.02 19.23 -15.87
CA VAL A 123 1.01 17.88 -15.29
C VAL A 123 2.43 17.33 -15.25
N ARG A 124 3.16 17.72 -14.20
CA ARG A 124 4.54 17.28 -13.93
C ARG A 124 4.64 16.65 -12.56
N LEU A 125 5.62 15.77 -12.40
CA LEU A 125 5.90 15.07 -11.14
C LEU A 125 6.08 16.05 -9.97
N ASP A 126 6.97 17.04 -10.07
CA ASP A 126 7.15 18.08 -9.03
C ASP A 126 5.86 18.78 -8.60
N SER A 127 5.01 19.10 -9.56
CA SER A 127 3.80 19.89 -9.38
C SER A 127 2.73 19.07 -8.65
N LEU A 128 2.60 17.80 -9.00
CA LEU A 128 1.69 16.88 -8.31
C LEU A 128 2.21 16.46 -6.93
N LEU A 129 3.52 16.29 -6.77
CA LEU A 129 4.15 16.05 -5.46
C LEU A 129 3.89 17.19 -4.48
N SER A 130 3.99 18.44 -4.96
CA SER A 130 3.74 19.63 -4.13
C SER A 130 2.28 19.72 -3.71
N LEU A 131 1.35 19.37 -4.61
CA LEU A 131 -0.07 19.30 -4.30
C LEU A 131 -0.40 18.20 -3.28
N ALA A 132 0.15 16.99 -3.46
CA ALA A 132 -0.19 15.83 -2.64
C ALA A 132 0.39 15.90 -1.21
N PHE A 133 1.60 16.46 -1.05
CA PHE A 133 2.31 16.49 0.24
C PHE A 133 2.42 17.87 0.87
N SER A 134 1.83 18.90 0.26
CA SER A 134 1.92 20.30 0.71
C SER A 134 3.37 20.75 0.99
N ALA A 135 4.32 20.24 0.20
CA ALA A 135 5.74 20.47 0.38
C ALA A 135 6.29 21.47 -0.66
N SER A 136 7.32 22.23 -0.27
CA SER A 136 7.98 23.19 -1.15
C SER A 136 8.72 22.50 -2.30
N ARG A 137 8.79 23.16 -3.46
CA ARG A 137 9.45 22.61 -4.67
C ARG A 137 10.92 22.26 -4.45
N THR A 138 11.65 23.07 -3.68
CA THR A 138 13.07 22.81 -3.34
C THR A 138 13.25 21.50 -2.58
N LYS A 139 12.33 21.20 -1.64
CA LYS A 139 12.37 19.94 -0.88
C LYS A 139 12.08 18.74 -1.77
N LEU A 140 11.20 18.89 -2.75
CA LEU A 140 10.77 17.82 -3.65
C LEU A 140 11.81 17.49 -4.72
N SER A 141 12.49 18.50 -5.28
CA SER A 141 13.61 18.26 -6.21
C SER A 141 14.68 17.37 -5.58
N GLY A 142 15.05 17.63 -4.32
CA GLY A 142 16.01 16.79 -3.59
C GLY A 142 15.52 15.35 -3.32
N LEU A 143 14.21 15.09 -3.31
CA LEU A 143 13.68 13.73 -3.19
C LEU A 143 13.78 12.97 -4.53
N ILE A 144 13.53 13.65 -5.65
CA ILE A 144 13.66 13.07 -6.98
C ILE A 144 15.12 12.75 -7.27
N GLU A 145 16.02 13.73 -7.10
CA GLU A 145 17.46 13.55 -7.28
C GLU A 145 18.05 12.53 -6.31
N GLY A 146 17.55 12.52 -5.06
CA GLY A 146 17.93 11.55 -4.05
C GLY A 146 17.40 10.13 -4.25
N ALA A 147 16.81 9.81 -5.42
CA ALA A 147 16.28 8.49 -5.76
C ALA A 147 15.23 7.95 -4.77
N LYS A 148 14.35 8.85 -4.28
CA LYS A 148 13.30 8.52 -3.30
C LYS A 148 11.90 8.44 -3.89
N VAL A 149 11.73 8.71 -5.19
CA VAL A 149 10.43 8.77 -5.87
C VAL A 149 10.30 7.63 -6.87
N PHE A 150 9.18 6.91 -6.80
CA PHE A 150 8.84 5.80 -7.68
C PHE A 150 7.49 6.08 -8.33
N VAL A 151 7.37 5.79 -9.62
CA VAL A 151 6.11 5.85 -10.37
C VAL A 151 5.82 4.44 -10.89
N ASN A 152 4.68 3.87 -10.50
CA ASN A 152 4.30 2.48 -10.82
C ASN A 152 5.45 1.48 -10.55
N GLY A 153 6.14 1.65 -9.41
CA GLY A 153 7.29 0.83 -9.01
C GLY A 153 8.63 1.17 -9.68
N LYS A 154 8.65 2.01 -10.72
CA LYS A 154 9.89 2.42 -11.40
C LYS A 154 10.52 3.62 -10.75
N LEU A 155 11.83 3.56 -10.49
CA LEU A 155 12.58 4.68 -9.92
C LEU A 155 12.65 5.84 -10.92
N ILE A 156 12.21 7.03 -10.50
CA ILE A 156 12.28 8.24 -11.32
C ILE A 156 13.26 9.23 -10.69
N THR A 157 14.31 9.56 -11.44
CA THR A 157 15.35 10.52 -11.05
C THR A 157 15.25 11.85 -11.79
N THR A 158 14.34 11.95 -12.77
CA THR A 158 14.18 13.15 -13.61
C THR A 158 12.79 13.72 -13.46
N ASN A 159 12.72 15.03 -13.24
CA ASN A 159 11.47 15.76 -13.03
C ASN A 159 10.67 16.02 -14.33
N SER A 160 11.24 15.65 -15.48
CA SER A 160 10.61 15.76 -16.80
C SER A 160 9.59 14.66 -17.07
N TYR A 161 9.43 13.69 -16.15
CA TYR A 161 8.44 12.64 -16.30
C TYR A 161 7.02 13.21 -16.31
N GLN A 162 6.29 12.97 -17.40
CA GLN A 162 4.89 13.31 -17.53
C GLN A 162 4.04 12.18 -16.95
N LEU A 163 3.22 12.53 -15.96
CA LEU A 163 2.33 11.59 -15.31
C LEU A 163 1.08 11.37 -16.15
N LYS A 164 0.67 10.11 -16.26
CA LYS A 164 -0.57 9.67 -16.90
C LYS A 164 -1.64 9.46 -15.83
N GLU A 165 -2.90 9.62 -16.23
CA GLU A 165 -4.03 9.35 -15.33
C GLU A 165 -3.93 7.92 -14.78
N ASN A 166 -4.25 7.78 -13.50
CA ASN A 166 -4.09 6.57 -12.68
C ASN A 166 -2.65 6.17 -12.33
N ASP A 167 -1.62 6.94 -12.69
CA ASP A 167 -0.26 6.69 -12.21
C ASP A 167 -0.20 6.73 -10.67
N VAL A 168 0.44 5.72 -10.08
CA VAL A 168 0.68 5.60 -8.63
C VAL A 168 2.09 6.06 -8.32
N ILE A 169 2.20 7.10 -7.49
CA ILE A 169 3.47 7.71 -7.10
C ILE A 169 3.74 7.39 -5.64
N SER A 170 4.91 6.80 -5.38
CA SER A 170 5.39 6.44 -4.06
C SER A 170 6.64 7.25 -3.72
N VAL A 171 6.63 7.91 -2.56
CA VAL A 171 7.75 8.72 -2.09
C VAL A 171 8.21 8.22 -0.72
N ARG A 172 9.49 7.83 -0.63
CA ARG A 172 10.07 7.31 0.60
C ARG A 172 10.01 8.38 1.71
N GLY A 173 9.37 8.02 2.83
CA GLY A 173 9.19 8.89 4.00
C GLY A 173 8.00 9.84 3.94
N TYR A 174 7.25 9.86 2.85
CA TYR A 174 6.10 10.76 2.65
C TYR A 174 4.79 10.01 2.38
N GLY A 175 4.86 8.84 1.76
CA GLY A 175 3.70 7.99 1.48
C GLY A 175 3.46 7.81 -0.01
N LYS A 176 2.21 7.47 -0.36
CA LYS A 176 1.78 7.20 -1.74
C LYS A 176 0.58 8.05 -2.11
N PHE A 177 0.44 8.35 -3.40
CA PHE A 177 -0.79 8.89 -3.95
C PHE A 177 -0.98 8.40 -5.39
N ARG A 178 -2.22 8.37 -5.84
CA ARG A 178 -2.61 8.09 -7.23
C ARG A 178 -3.05 9.39 -7.89
N TYR A 179 -2.56 9.65 -9.09
CA TYR A 179 -3.03 10.77 -9.89
C TYR A 179 -4.36 10.40 -10.56
N ASN A 180 -5.43 11.14 -10.27
CA ASN A 180 -6.77 10.79 -10.74
C ASN A 180 -7.07 11.41 -12.12
N GLY A 181 -6.55 12.61 -12.41
CA GLY A 181 -6.63 13.19 -13.75
C GLY A 181 -6.69 14.71 -13.78
N THR A 182 -6.84 15.23 -15.00
CA THR A 182 -7.02 16.67 -15.24
C THR A 182 -8.49 17.03 -15.47
N GLY A 183 -8.93 18.14 -14.88
CA GLY A 183 -10.17 18.82 -15.22
C GLY A 183 -9.96 19.96 -16.22
N ALA A 184 -10.94 20.87 -16.27
CA ALA A 184 -10.91 22.03 -17.16
C ALA A 184 -9.71 22.96 -16.89
N LYS A 185 -9.39 23.81 -17.87
CA LYS A 185 -8.42 24.89 -17.69
C LYS A 185 -9.09 26.13 -17.12
N THR A 186 -8.39 26.80 -16.20
CA THR A 186 -8.78 28.12 -15.70
C THR A 186 -8.57 29.19 -16.76
N LYS A 187 -9.20 30.36 -16.58
CA LYS A 187 -8.98 31.56 -17.42
C LYS A 187 -7.51 32.01 -17.49
N LYS A 188 -6.66 31.60 -16.53
CA LYS A 188 -5.22 31.87 -16.48
C LYS A 188 -4.37 30.68 -16.97
N ASN A 189 -4.95 29.79 -17.79
CA ASN A 189 -4.30 28.62 -18.39
C ASN A 189 -3.71 27.60 -17.39
N ARG A 190 -4.11 27.66 -16.11
CA ARG A 190 -3.81 26.58 -15.13
C ARG A 190 -4.79 25.44 -15.28
N ILE A 191 -4.34 24.22 -14.96
CA ILE A 191 -5.10 22.98 -15.11
C ILE A 191 -5.63 22.56 -13.72
N TYR A 192 -6.93 22.28 -13.61
CA TYR A 192 -7.48 21.62 -12.42
C TYR A 192 -7.01 20.17 -12.37
N VAL A 193 -6.57 19.70 -11.21
CA VAL A 193 -6.10 18.32 -11.03
C VAL A 193 -6.61 17.75 -9.72
N SER A 194 -6.81 16.44 -9.70
CA SER A 194 -7.17 15.67 -8.51
C SER A 194 -6.16 14.54 -8.27
N VAL A 195 -5.83 14.31 -7.00
CA VAL A 195 -4.99 13.20 -6.55
C VAL A 195 -5.67 12.49 -5.38
N TYR A 196 -5.53 11.18 -5.32
CA TYR A 196 -5.95 10.35 -4.19
C TYR A 196 -4.75 9.97 -3.36
N LYS A 197 -4.59 10.60 -2.20
CA LYS A 197 -3.51 10.30 -1.27
C LYS A 197 -3.92 9.14 -0.38
N TYR A 198 -3.14 8.07 -0.34
CA TYR A 198 -3.44 6.92 0.51
C TYR A 198 -3.22 7.29 1.99
N ILE A 199 -4.17 6.90 2.85
CA ILE A 199 -4.13 7.08 4.31
C ILE A 199 -3.99 5.72 4.99
#